data_AF-A0A8D8A4P1-F1
#
_entry.id   AF-A0A8D8A4P1-F1
#
_cell.length_a   1.000
_cell.length_b   1.000
_cell.length_c   1.000
_cell.angle_alpha   90.00
_cell.angle_beta   90.00
_cell.angle_gamma   90.00
#
_symmetry.space_group_name_H-M   'P 1'
#
loop_
_entity.id
_entity.type
_entity.pdbx_description
1 polymer ?
#
loop_
_entity_poly.entity_id
_entity_poly.type
_entity_poly.pdbx_seq_one_letter_code
_entity_poly.pdbx_strand_id
1 'polypeptide(L)'
;PDSGACMLLTSGTTGQPKVALLSHFGLVNNATQAARRNELDTKDHRVCVHVPLFHAFGLVFGVFSTLNYGSTMVLPSAGFKGSDSLKAINKEKCTVVYGTPTMFVDMLAESRKDNVDLHPMD
;
A
#
# COMPACT_ATOMS: atom_id res chain seq x y z
N PRO A 1 -9.40 18.21 14.91
CA PRO A 1 -9.29 17.64 13.54
C PRO A 1 -8.20 18.33 12.72
N ASP A 2 -8.04 19.65 12.89
CA ASP A 2 -7.14 20.46 12.04
C ASP A 2 -5.70 20.57 12.54
N SER A 3 -5.40 20.08 13.75
CA SER A 3 -4.03 19.99 14.25
C SER A 3 -3.18 19.04 13.40
N GLY A 4 -1.89 19.36 13.24
CA GLY A 4 -0.92 18.54 12.54
C GLY A 4 -0.75 17.15 13.18
N ALA A 5 -0.80 16.11 12.37
CA ALA A 5 -0.77 14.71 12.79
C ALA A 5 0.36 13.92 12.13
N CYS A 6 0.78 14.29 10.92
CA CYS A 6 1.80 13.57 10.17
C CYS A 6 2.66 14.53 9.36
N MET A 7 3.98 14.33 9.40
CA MET A 7 4.95 15.06 8.57
C MET A 7 5.57 14.09 7.58
N LEU A 8 5.38 14.35 6.28
CA LEU A 8 5.96 13.57 5.20
C LEU A 8 7.00 14.40 4.46
N LEU A 9 8.19 13.84 4.31
CA LEU A 9 9.25 14.43 3.52
C LEU A 9 9.02 14.06 2.05
N THR A 10 9.06 15.07 1.19
CA THR A 10 8.95 14.91 -0.26
C THR A 10 10.21 15.45 -0.93
N SER A 11 10.65 14.83 -2.02
CA SER A 11 11.88 15.21 -2.73
C SER A 11 11.88 16.67 -3.21
N GLY A 12 10.70 17.24 -3.48
CA GLY A 12 10.54 18.61 -3.96
C GLY A 12 11.09 18.80 -5.38
N THR A 13 10.39 19.58 -6.21
CA THR A 13 10.86 19.88 -7.59
C THR A 13 12.11 20.76 -7.64
N THR A 14 12.48 21.38 -6.52
CA THR A 14 13.60 22.32 -6.39
C THR A 14 14.82 21.71 -5.69
N GLY A 15 14.86 20.39 -5.50
CA GLY A 15 16.01 19.64 -4.95
C GLY A 15 16.17 19.65 -3.42
N GLN A 16 15.54 20.58 -2.71
CA GLN A 16 15.51 20.59 -1.25
C GLN A 16 14.25 19.86 -0.74
N PRO A 17 14.38 18.86 0.16
CA PRO A 17 13.24 18.15 0.71
C PRO A 17 12.26 19.10 1.39
N LYS A 18 10.97 18.99 1.03
CA LYS A 18 9.88 19.77 1.65
C LYS A 18 9.07 18.90 2.58
N VAL A 19 8.68 19.46 3.73
CA VAL A 19 7.79 18.81 4.69
C VAL A 19 6.35 19.12 4.33
N ALA A 20 5.56 18.09 4.05
CA ALA A 20 4.11 18.16 3.99
C ALA A 20 3.53 17.82 5.36
N LEU A 21 2.94 18.81 6.05
CA LEU A 21 2.23 18.60 7.30
C LEU A 21 0.75 18.31 7.00
N LEU A 22 0.30 17.10 7.34
CA LEU A 22 -1.10 16.69 7.24
C LEU A 22 -1.79 16.85 8.59
N SER A 23 -2.98 17.46 8.60
CA SER A 23 -3.85 17.45 9.76
C SER A 23 -4.48 16.07 9.98
N HIS A 24 -5.06 15.80 11.16
CA HIS A 24 -5.83 14.56 11.37
C HIS A 24 -6.94 14.40 10.33
N PHE A 25 -7.68 15.48 10.05
CA PHE A 25 -8.73 15.48 9.04
C PHE A 25 -8.17 15.19 7.64
N GLY A 26 -7.08 15.87 7.25
CA GLY A 26 -6.46 15.66 5.94
C GLY A 26 -5.97 14.22 5.75
N LEU A 27 -5.39 13.62 6.79
CA LEU A 27 -4.89 12.25 6.75
C LEU A 27 -6.03 11.23 6.54
N VAL A 28 -7.09 11.32 7.36
CA VAL A 28 -8.26 10.43 7.28
C VAL A 28 -9.03 10.65 5.98
N ASN A 29 -9.23 11.90 5.56
CA ASN A 29 -9.97 12.23 4.34
C ASN A 29 -9.24 11.72 3.09
N ASN A 30 -7.93 11.92 2.98
CA ASN A 30 -7.14 11.42 1.86
C ASN A 30 -7.23 9.90 1.75
N ALA A 31 -7.07 9.19 2.87
CA ALA A 31 -7.21 7.74 2.92
C ALA A 31 -8.64 7.27 2.56
N THR A 32 -9.67 7.98 3.02
CA THR A 32 -11.07 7.68 2.71
C THR A 32 -11.34 7.78 1.20
N GLN A 33 -10.85 8.84 0.56
CA GLN A 33 -11.00 9.04 -0.90
C GLN A 33 -10.19 8.01 -1.69
N ALA A 34 -8.96 7.72 -1.25
CA ALA A 34 -8.11 6.71 -1.86
C ALA A 34 -8.74 5.32 -1.81
N ALA A 35 -9.23 4.91 -0.63
CA ALA A 35 -9.90 3.63 -0.42
C ALA A 35 -11.12 3.46 -1.34
N ARG A 36 -12.02 4.46 -1.38
CA ARG A 36 -13.20 4.45 -2.27
C ARG A 36 -12.85 4.32 -3.73
N ARG A 37 -11.80 5.03 -4.17
CA ARG A 37 -11.32 4.94 -5.56
C ARG A 37 -10.75 3.57 -5.91
N ASN A 38 -10.30 2.80 -4.91
CA ASN A 38 -9.86 1.42 -5.07
C ASN A 38 -10.94 0.43 -4.60
N GLU A 39 -12.19 0.89 -4.45
CA GLU A 39 -13.36 0.09 -4.08
C GLU A 39 -13.22 -0.69 -2.76
N LEU A 40 -12.30 -0.25 -1.88
CA LEU A 40 -12.02 -0.95 -0.61
C LEU A 40 -13.22 -0.95 0.37
N ASP A 41 -14.22 -0.10 0.11
CA ASP A 41 -15.45 0.01 0.88
C ASP A 41 -16.58 -0.92 0.39
N THR A 42 -16.35 -1.66 -0.69
CA THR A 42 -17.39 -2.49 -1.33
C THR A 42 -17.46 -3.93 -0.81
N LYS A 43 -16.35 -4.44 -0.25
CA LYS A 43 -16.23 -5.81 0.30
C LYS A 43 -15.00 -5.96 1.20
N ASP A 44 -14.87 -7.13 1.82
CA ASP A 44 -13.72 -7.46 2.65
C ASP A 44 -12.48 -7.73 1.80
N HIS A 45 -11.65 -6.71 1.63
CA HIS A 45 -10.38 -6.84 0.91
C HIS A 45 -9.23 -7.25 1.84
N ARG A 46 -8.27 -7.96 1.24
CA ARG A 46 -6.99 -8.31 1.86
C ARG A 46 -5.88 -7.71 1.01
N VAL A 47 -5.25 -6.65 1.52
CA VAL A 47 -4.33 -5.81 0.76
C VAL A 47 -2.89 -6.19 1.09
N CYS A 48 -2.14 -6.67 0.10
CA CYS A 48 -0.70 -6.86 0.22
C CYS A 48 0.01 -5.51 0.14
N VAL A 49 0.54 -5.04 1.28
CA VAL A 49 1.24 -3.76 1.41
C VAL A 49 2.73 -4.03 1.57
N HIS A 50 3.43 -4.19 0.44
CA HIS A 50 4.89 -4.40 0.41
C HIS A 50 5.70 -3.10 0.18
N VAL A 51 5.01 -1.96 0.11
CA VAL A 51 5.60 -0.65 -0.06
C VAL A 51 6.04 -0.05 1.29
N PRO A 52 7.05 0.83 1.32
CA PRO A 52 7.53 1.39 2.59
C PRO A 52 6.47 2.22 3.32
N LEU A 53 6.25 1.91 4.60
CA LEU A 53 5.22 2.57 5.42
C LEU A 53 5.57 4.00 5.84
N PHE A 54 6.83 4.41 5.75
CA PHE A 54 7.24 5.80 6.00
C PHE A 54 6.93 6.73 4.83
N HIS A 55 6.59 6.17 3.66
CA HIS A 55 6.24 6.94 2.47
C HIS A 55 4.72 7.20 2.43
N ALA A 56 4.30 8.30 1.82
CA ALA A 56 2.88 8.66 1.67
C ALA A 56 2.03 7.50 1.11
N PHE A 57 2.58 6.73 0.18
CA PHE A 57 1.90 5.57 -0.39
C PHE A 57 1.63 4.48 0.65
N GLY A 58 2.65 4.01 1.38
CA GLY A 58 2.46 2.98 2.39
C GLY A 58 1.63 3.46 3.59
N LEU A 59 1.85 4.70 4.03
CA LEU A 59 1.14 5.26 5.18
C LEU A 59 -0.33 5.55 4.85
N VAL A 60 -0.59 6.42 3.88
CA VAL A 60 -1.95 6.90 3.61
C VAL A 60 -2.75 5.85 2.87
N PHE A 61 -2.21 5.30 1.78
CA PHE A 61 -2.95 4.35 0.95
C PHE A 61 -2.93 2.95 1.56
N GLY A 62 -1.83 2.51 2.15
CA GLY A 62 -1.74 1.22 2.82
C GLY A 62 -2.45 1.21 4.17
N VAL A 63 -1.84 1.85 5.17
CA VAL A 63 -2.30 1.77 6.56
C VAL A 63 -3.67 2.43 6.75
N PHE A 64 -3.82 3.71 6.39
CA PHE A 64 -5.06 4.42 6.71
C PHE A 64 -6.24 3.98 5.83
N SER A 65 -6.06 3.66 4.54
CA SER A 65 -7.18 3.16 3.72
C SER A 65 -7.73 1.84 4.24
N THR A 66 -6.85 0.91 4.63
CA THR A 66 -7.28 -0.40 5.16
C THR A 66 -7.97 -0.24 6.52
N LEU A 67 -7.44 0.61 7.41
CA LEU A 67 -8.07 0.89 8.70
C LEU A 67 -9.45 1.57 8.57
N ASN A 68 -9.62 2.48 7.62
CA ASN A 68 -10.87 3.24 7.46
C ASN A 68 -12.08 2.35 7.11
N TYR A 69 -11.86 1.22 6.42
CA TYR A 69 -12.92 0.33 5.93
C TYR A 69 -12.80 -1.11 6.45
N GLY A 70 -11.92 -1.35 7.43
CA GLY A 70 -11.79 -2.67 8.05
C GLY A 70 -11.16 -3.74 7.16
N SER A 71 -10.46 -3.36 6.09
CA SER A 71 -9.73 -4.31 5.23
C SER A 71 -8.55 -4.93 5.99
N THR A 72 -8.15 -6.15 5.62
CA THR A 72 -6.95 -6.78 6.18
C THR A 72 -5.69 -6.24 5.50
N MET A 73 -4.76 -5.68 6.26
CA MET A 73 -3.43 -5.30 5.76
C MET A 73 -2.43 -6.45 5.95
N VAL A 74 -1.84 -6.93 4.86
CA VAL A 74 -0.83 -7.99 4.86
C VAL A 74 0.55 -7.38 4.58
N LEU A 75 1.47 -7.50 5.55
CA LEU A 75 2.86 -7.08 5.43
C LEU A 75 3.74 -8.31 5.16
N PRO A 76 4.23 -8.52 3.93
CA PRO A 76 4.93 -9.76 3.58
C PRO A 76 6.32 -9.88 4.22
N SER A 77 7.00 -8.75 4.43
CA SER A 77 8.38 -8.68 4.92
C SER A 77 8.73 -7.26 5.37
N ALA A 78 9.87 -7.09 6.06
CA ALA A 78 10.33 -5.78 6.53
C ALA A 78 10.69 -4.78 5.39
N GLY A 79 10.96 -5.29 4.20
CA GLY A 79 11.18 -4.53 2.97
C GLY A 79 10.81 -5.38 1.77
N PHE A 80 10.73 -4.77 0.59
CA PHE A 80 10.25 -5.48 -0.60
C PHE A 80 11.17 -6.63 -1.03
N LYS A 81 10.57 -7.79 -1.21
CA LYS A 81 11.10 -8.98 -1.87
C LYS A 81 9.96 -9.60 -2.69
N GLY A 82 10.15 -9.76 -4.01
CA GLY A 82 9.09 -10.27 -4.89
C GLY A 82 8.58 -11.65 -4.47
N SER A 83 9.49 -12.57 -4.15
CA SER A 83 9.14 -13.93 -3.72
C SER A 83 8.36 -13.98 -2.40
N ASP A 84 8.72 -13.17 -1.41
CA ASP A 84 7.98 -13.08 -0.14
C ASP A 84 6.60 -12.46 -0.34
N SER A 85 6.48 -11.47 -1.24
CA SER A 85 5.20 -10.88 -1.63
C SER A 85 4.28 -11.90 -2.28
N LEU A 86 4.78 -12.69 -3.24
CA LEU A 86 3.99 -13.75 -3.89
C LEU A 86 3.54 -14.83 -2.90
N LYS A 87 4.43 -15.26 -2.01
CA LYS A 87 4.09 -16.23 -0.95
C LYS A 87 2.98 -15.69 -0.04
N ALA A 88 3.09 -14.44 0.40
CA ALA A 88 2.08 -13.81 1.24
C ALA A 88 0.75 -13.65 0.49
N ILE A 89 0.75 -13.22 -0.77
CA ILE A 89 -0.46 -13.09 -1.59
C ILE A 89 -1.21 -14.41 -1.66
N ASN A 90 -0.52 -15.52 -1.93
CA ASN A 90 -1.18 -16.82 -2.05
C ASN A 90 -1.61 -17.41 -0.70
N LYS A 91 -0.76 -17.28 0.33
CA LYS A 91 -1.05 -17.79 1.68
C LYS A 91 -2.21 -17.04 2.32
N GLU A 92 -2.18 -15.72 2.24
CA GLU A 92 -3.17 -14.85 2.88
C GLU A 92 -4.34 -14.53 1.97
N LYS A 93 -4.40 -15.04 0.73
CA LYS A 93 -5.49 -14.77 -0.23
C LYS A 93 -5.71 -13.26 -0.42
N CYS A 94 -4.62 -12.53 -0.68
CA CYS A 94 -4.68 -11.10 -0.93
C CYS A 94 -5.44 -10.81 -2.21
N THR A 95 -6.49 -10.02 -2.10
CA THR A 95 -7.34 -9.59 -3.22
C THR A 95 -6.79 -8.34 -3.91
N VAL A 96 -5.95 -7.55 -3.24
CA VAL A 96 -5.37 -6.30 -3.77
C VAL A 96 -3.87 -6.29 -3.50
N VAL A 97 -3.08 -5.77 -4.43
CA VAL A 97 -1.62 -5.63 -4.29
C VAL A 97 -1.20 -4.18 -4.54
N TYR A 98 -0.53 -3.58 -3.58
CA TYR A 98 0.08 -2.25 -3.75
C TYR A 98 1.56 -2.39 -4.07
N GLY A 99 1.96 -1.84 -5.21
CA GLY A 99 3.34 -1.85 -5.67
C GLY A 99 3.63 -0.75 -6.68
N THR A 100 4.90 -0.54 -6.97
CA THR A 100 5.36 0.31 -8.08
C THR A 100 5.53 -0.55 -9.34
N PRO A 101 5.58 0.05 -10.54
CA PRO A 101 5.83 -0.71 -11.77
C PRO A 101 7.05 -1.63 -11.69
N THR A 102 8.15 -1.16 -11.10
CA THR A 102 9.39 -1.96 -10.94
C THR A 102 9.18 -3.16 -10.02
N MET A 103 8.38 -3.01 -8.96
CA MET A 103 8.05 -4.11 -8.04
C MET A 103 7.21 -5.18 -8.75
N PHE A 104 6.24 -4.77 -9.59
CA PHE A 104 5.46 -5.72 -10.38
C PHE A 104 6.31 -6.46 -11.41
N VAL A 105 7.28 -5.79 -12.05
CA VAL A 105 8.23 -6.45 -12.96
C VAL A 105 9.05 -7.52 -12.22
N ASP A 106 9.56 -7.22 -11.03
CA ASP A 106 10.30 -8.17 -10.19
C ASP A 106 9.41 -9.36 -9.78
N MET A 107 8.20 -9.09 -9.29
CA MET A 107 7.23 -10.14 -8.93
C MET A 107 6.87 -11.04 -10.12
N LEU A 108 6.68 -10.49 -11.32
CA LEU A 108 6.42 -11.28 -12.52
C LEU A 108 7.61 -12.16 -12.89
N ALA A 109 8.84 -11.66 -12.72
CA ALA A 109 10.04 -12.45 -12.95
C ALA A 109 10.15 -13.61 -11.94
N GLU A 110 9.88 -13.37 -10.66
CA GLU A 110 9.89 -14.39 -9.61
C GLU A 110 8.79 -15.43 -9.81
N SER A 111 7.56 -15.00 -10.14
CA SER A 111 6.43 -15.92 -10.42
C SER A 111 6.74 -16.86 -11.58
N ARG A 112 7.42 -16.39 -12.64
CA ARG A 112 7.84 -17.25 -13.77
C ARG A 112 8.91 -18.26 -13.39
N LYS A 113 9.84 -17.92 -12.48
CA LYS A 113 10.89 -18.85 -12.03
C LYS A 113 10.30 -19.99 -11.21
N ASP A 114 9.40 -19.67 -10.30
CA ASP A 114 8.84 -20.62 -9.34
C ASP A 114 7.51 -21.25 -9.83
N ASN A 115 7.08 -20.92 -11.05
CA ASN A 115 5.80 -21.31 -11.65
C ASN A 115 4.60 -21.09 -10.71
N VAL A 116 4.62 -19.94 -10.01
CA VAL A 116 3.60 -19.58 -9.03
C VAL A 116 2.40 -19.00 -9.75
N ASP A 117 1.29 -19.73 -9.68
CA ASP A 117 -0.02 -19.24 -10.12
C ASP A 117 -0.70 -18.44 -9.00
N LEU A 118 -1.32 -17.32 -9.37
CA LEU A 118 -2.04 -16.45 -8.43
C LEU A 118 -3.54 -16.67 -8.62
N HIS A 119 -4.26 -16.77 -7.50
CA HIS A 119 -5.71 -16.68 -7.52
C HIS A 119 -6.17 -15.34 -8.12
N PRO A 120 -7.40 -15.27 -8.66
CA PRO A 120 -7.96 -14.02 -9.16
C PRO A 120 -7.90 -12.92 -8.08
N MET A 121 -7.38 -11.76 -8.47
CA MET A 121 -7.30 -10.54 -7.67
C MET A 121 -8.24 -9.49 -8.26
N ASP A 122 -8.62 -8.51 -7.45
CA ASP A 122 -9.47 -7.37 -7.83
C ASP A 122 -8.67 -6.27 -8.54
#